data_AF-G0PFD0-F1
#
_entry.id   AF-G0PFD0-F1
#
_cell.length_a   1.000
_cell.length_b   1.000
_cell.length_c   1.000
_cell.angle_alpha   90.00
_cell.angle_beta   90.00
_cell.angle_gamma   90.00
#
_symmetry.space_group_name_H-M   'P 1'
#
loop_
_entity.id
_entity.type
_entity.pdbx_description
1 polymer ?
#
loop_
_entity_poly.entity_id
_entity_poly.type
_entity_poly.pdbx_seq_one_letter_code
_entity_poly.pdbx_strand_id
1 'polypeptide(L)'
;MPILLPQRPNICSVCHQKAFGYNYDVVSCNACKMFFRRATTEKIDEHCKKDGKCFDGDDLWQTRPKCRACRYRKCLDLGMRHQQSTDSDTSSETSEPSSKRPVVVTVQKPIVTQVHIDSRLLQQITYLNQVRNEIYHVINVLEDPSFVDLVAREPQLGIYKRPDNNICWENTERRLKPWGSLGVLLVAEVIKTMDFYKELLLSDRVILLKSVAFKSHHLCIAYDSYAKKLGRVFAPTGGEMFPDVLFQIPKCKSIIMDLLTTPVKPLLDLKLTENEFLLLNMIVICNPGLGDLSPRGQRKIGNIQKECARLLFQICMRDDPIGGPVRYMNILAIDNSLNRQRHVTDQVVTTLRDCWAPGFFFSKVLTESYCPQLTEDKKQEILMKSK
;
A
#
# COMPACT_ATOMS: atom_id res chain seq x y z
N MET A 1 25.38 13.65 18.06
CA MET A 1 25.94 13.86 16.71
C MET A 1 24.93 14.65 15.88
N PRO A 2 25.28 15.75 15.22
CA PRO A 2 24.36 16.44 14.32
C PRO A 2 24.04 15.53 13.13
N ILE A 3 22.77 15.48 12.76
CA ILE A 3 22.28 14.77 11.57
C ILE A 3 22.85 15.47 10.34
N LEU A 4 23.79 14.82 9.64
CA LEU A 4 24.22 15.24 8.32
C LEU A 4 23.04 15.04 7.36
N LEU A 5 22.39 16.15 6.97
CA LEU A 5 21.43 16.16 5.88
C LEU A 5 22.12 15.56 4.63
N PRO A 6 21.47 14.62 3.91
CA PRO A 6 22.06 14.07 2.69
C PRO A 6 22.30 15.22 1.71
N GLN A 7 23.57 15.37 1.30
CA GLN A 7 23.95 16.44 0.39
C GLN A 7 23.16 16.29 -0.91
N ARG A 8 22.50 17.38 -1.33
CA ARG A 8 21.82 17.40 -2.64
C ARG A 8 22.83 16.98 -3.70
N PRO A 9 22.47 16.07 -4.62
CA PRO A 9 23.39 15.63 -5.65
C PRO A 9 23.87 16.85 -6.44
N ASN A 10 25.18 17.07 -6.39
CA ASN A 10 25.85 18.28 -6.87
C ASN A 10 26.43 18.10 -8.27
N ILE A 11 26.18 16.97 -8.93
CA ILE A 11 26.67 16.61 -10.27
C ILE A 11 25.49 16.35 -11.21
N CYS A 12 25.53 16.93 -12.40
CA CYS A 12 24.52 16.80 -13.45
C CYS A 12 24.61 15.43 -14.11
N SER A 13 23.52 14.65 -14.15
CA SER A 13 23.52 13.32 -14.76
C SER A 13 23.73 13.32 -16.28
N VAL A 14 23.53 14.46 -16.95
CA VAL A 14 23.66 14.59 -18.42
C VAL A 14 25.09 14.95 -18.84
N CYS A 15 25.75 15.86 -18.13
CA CYS A 15 27.04 16.43 -18.55
C CYS A 15 28.08 16.52 -17.44
N HIS A 16 27.76 15.99 -16.27
CA HIS A 16 28.61 15.93 -15.08
C HIS A 16 29.08 17.29 -14.51
N GLN A 17 28.62 18.42 -15.04
CA GLN A 17 28.85 19.73 -14.42
C GLN A 17 28.07 19.89 -13.10
N LYS A 18 28.42 20.92 -12.31
CA LYS A 18 27.70 21.23 -11.07
C LYS A 18 26.18 21.31 -11.28
N ALA A 19 25.44 20.46 -10.58
CA ALA A 19 23.98 20.46 -10.56
C ALA A 19 23.46 21.37 -9.44
N PHE A 20 22.26 21.90 -9.67
CA PHE A 20 21.57 22.77 -8.71
C PHE A 20 20.27 22.14 -8.17
N GLY A 21 19.91 20.96 -8.66
CA GLY A 21 18.72 20.22 -8.27
C GLY A 21 18.15 19.38 -9.41
N TYR A 22 16.90 18.97 -9.26
CA TYR A 22 16.15 18.24 -10.28
C TYR A 22 15.50 19.22 -11.26
N ASN A 23 15.63 18.98 -12.56
CA ASN A 23 14.87 19.67 -13.60
C ASN A 23 14.35 18.63 -14.59
N TYR A 24 13.05 18.69 -14.92
CA TYR A 24 12.39 17.68 -15.75
C TYR A 24 12.68 16.28 -15.20
N ASP A 25 12.50 16.08 -13.88
CA ASP A 25 12.69 14.82 -13.16
C ASP A 25 14.13 14.25 -13.12
N VAL A 26 15.13 14.97 -13.66
CA VAL A 26 16.54 14.53 -13.68
C VAL A 26 17.45 15.55 -12.98
N VAL A 27 18.37 15.07 -12.14
CA VAL A 27 19.41 15.91 -11.53
C VAL A 27 20.26 16.54 -12.62
N SER A 28 20.22 17.85 -12.74
CA SER A 28 20.81 18.53 -13.89
C SER A 28 21.31 19.94 -13.57
N CYS A 29 22.26 20.40 -14.38
CA CYS A 29 22.70 21.79 -14.37
C CYS A 29 21.73 22.68 -15.16
N ASN A 30 21.77 23.99 -14.92
CA ASN A 30 20.93 24.97 -15.64
C ASN A 30 21.12 24.91 -17.16
N ALA A 31 22.32 24.58 -17.64
CA ALA A 31 22.59 24.45 -19.07
C ALA A 31 21.83 23.26 -19.69
N CYS A 32 21.77 22.10 -19.02
CA CYS A 32 21.03 20.94 -19.52
C CYS A 32 19.51 21.12 -19.41
N LYS A 33 19.03 21.80 -18.35
CA LYS A 33 17.64 22.26 -18.24
C LYS A 33 17.22 23.09 -19.45
N MET A 34 17.96 24.16 -19.73
CA MET A 34 17.63 25.09 -20.81
C MET A 34 17.78 24.43 -22.18
N PHE A 35 18.79 23.59 -22.35
CA PHE A 35 18.98 22.80 -23.56
C PHE A 35 17.79 21.87 -23.81
N PHE A 36 17.35 21.09 -22.81
CA PHE A 36 16.23 20.16 -22.96
C PHE A 36 14.93 20.87 -23.34
N ARG A 37 14.65 22.02 -22.69
CA ARG A 37 13.48 22.85 -23.02
C ARG A 37 13.49 23.25 -24.50
N ARG A 38 14.60 23.84 -24.98
CA ARG A 38 14.74 24.26 -26.39
C ARG A 38 14.69 23.08 -27.34
N ALA A 39 15.38 22.00 -27.02
CA ALA A 39 15.41 20.78 -27.84
C ALA A 39 14.01 20.19 -28.04
N THR A 40 13.17 20.25 -27.00
CA THR A 40 11.79 19.74 -27.05
C THR A 40 10.85 20.68 -27.79
N THR A 41 10.97 22.00 -27.58
CA THR A 41 10.09 23.00 -28.22
C THR A 41 10.46 23.29 -29.68
N GLU A 42 11.76 23.36 -29.99
CA GLU A 42 12.28 23.80 -31.29
C GLU A 42 12.58 22.62 -32.24
N LYS A 43 12.32 21.36 -31.84
CA LYS A 43 12.63 20.12 -32.58
C LYS A 43 14.01 20.14 -33.22
N ILE A 44 15.05 20.00 -32.40
CA ILE A 44 16.43 20.00 -32.89
C ILE A 44 16.71 18.82 -33.82
N ASP A 45 17.72 18.96 -34.69
CA ASP A 45 18.24 17.86 -35.48
C ASP A 45 18.72 16.70 -34.58
N GLU A 46 18.08 15.55 -34.74
CA GLU A 46 18.32 14.32 -33.97
C GLU A 46 19.46 13.47 -34.53
N HIS A 47 20.10 13.89 -35.64
CA HIS A 47 21.18 13.14 -36.26
C HIS A 47 22.55 13.49 -35.67
N CYS A 48 23.27 12.47 -35.22
CA CYS A 48 24.68 12.59 -34.85
C CYS A 48 25.55 12.54 -36.11
N LYS A 49 26.56 13.41 -36.22
CA LYS A 49 27.58 13.37 -37.28
C LYS A 49 28.77 12.42 -36.98
N LYS A 50 28.64 11.61 -35.94
CA LYS A 50 29.62 10.63 -35.43
C LYS A 50 28.85 9.35 -35.07
N ASP A 51 29.39 8.49 -34.20
CA ASP A 51 28.82 7.18 -33.86
C ASP A 51 27.66 7.21 -32.85
N GLY A 52 27.03 8.36 -32.62
CA GLY A 52 25.94 8.50 -31.65
C GLY A 52 26.36 8.40 -30.16
N LYS A 53 27.62 8.07 -29.87
CA LYS A 53 28.14 7.87 -28.50
C LYS A 53 28.82 9.11 -27.91
N CYS A 54 28.54 10.30 -28.43
CA CYS A 54 29.23 11.52 -27.99
C CYS A 54 29.00 11.83 -26.51
N PHE A 55 27.96 11.26 -25.87
CA PHE A 55 27.63 11.47 -24.46
C PHE A 55 27.75 10.19 -23.61
N ASP A 56 28.45 9.17 -24.13
CA ASP A 56 28.69 7.91 -23.45
C ASP A 56 30.19 7.79 -23.10
N GLY A 57 30.51 7.54 -21.84
CA GLY A 57 31.89 7.39 -21.34
C GLY A 57 32.30 8.41 -20.27
N ASP A 58 33.42 8.13 -19.61
CA ASP A 58 33.92 8.90 -18.46
C ASP A 58 34.64 10.21 -18.87
N ASP A 59 34.99 10.37 -20.15
CA ASP A 59 35.71 11.55 -20.66
C ASP A 59 34.86 12.82 -20.80
N LEU A 60 33.58 12.76 -20.41
CA LEU A 60 32.65 13.90 -20.34
C LEU A 60 33.18 15.06 -19.48
N TRP A 61 34.07 14.75 -18.53
CA TRP A 61 34.74 15.73 -17.68
C TRP A 61 35.85 16.50 -18.40
N GLN A 62 36.52 15.86 -19.36
CA GLN A 62 37.71 16.39 -20.04
C GLN A 62 37.34 17.07 -21.37
N THR A 63 36.44 16.46 -22.14
CA THR A 63 35.98 17.01 -23.43
C THR A 63 34.48 17.20 -23.38
N ARG A 64 34.02 18.45 -23.23
CA ARG A 64 32.58 18.75 -23.27
C ARG A 64 32.04 18.39 -24.66
N PRO A 65 31.26 17.31 -24.82
CA PRO A 65 30.82 16.94 -26.14
C PRO A 65 29.77 17.94 -26.61
N LYS A 66 29.95 18.46 -27.83
CA LYS A 66 29.10 19.51 -28.39
C LYS A 66 27.91 18.97 -29.21
N CYS A 67 27.78 17.64 -29.32
CA CYS A 67 26.75 17.03 -30.14
C CYS A 67 25.35 17.23 -29.53
N ARG A 68 24.51 18.03 -30.20
CA ARG A 68 23.13 18.33 -29.77
C ARG A 68 22.25 17.07 -29.77
N ALA A 69 22.30 16.28 -30.84
CA ALA A 69 21.58 15.01 -30.96
C ALA A 69 21.86 14.05 -29.79
N CYS A 70 23.13 13.75 -29.51
CA CYS A 70 23.50 12.85 -28.41
C CYS A 70 23.16 13.43 -27.03
N ARG A 71 23.28 14.76 -26.86
CA ARG A 71 22.89 15.41 -25.60
C ARG A 71 21.40 15.30 -25.34
N TYR A 72 20.58 15.47 -26.38
CA TYR A 72 19.13 15.36 -26.26
C TYR A 72 18.68 13.93 -26.02
N ARG A 73 19.25 12.98 -26.76
CA ARG A 73 19.06 11.56 -26.49
C ARG A 73 19.44 11.19 -25.05
N LYS A 74 20.59 11.66 -24.56
CA LYS A 74 21.00 11.46 -23.16
C LYS A 74 19.98 12.04 -22.16
N CYS A 75 19.42 13.21 -22.43
CA CYS A 75 18.35 13.78 -21.60
C CYS A 75 17.11 12.86 -21.57
N LEU A 76 16.68 12.34 -22.73
CA LEU A 76 15.54 11.42 -22.84
C LEU A 76 15.81 10.08 -22.15
N ASP A 77 17.00 9.50 -22.37
CA ASP A 77 17.44 8.24 -21.78
C ASP A 77 17.49 8.31 -20.24
N LEU A 78 17.84 9.48 -19.69
CA LEU A 78 17.81 9.75 -18.25
C LEU A 78 16.40 10.04 -17.73
N GLY A 79 15.41 10.17 -18.60
CA GLY A 79 14.01 10.34 -18.24
C GLY A 79 13.53 11.79 -18.16
N MET A 80 14.20 12.75 -18.81
CA MET A 80 13.67 14.12 -18.88
C MET A 80 12.34 14.16 -19.66
N ARG A 81 11.30 14.76 -19.06
CA ARG A 81 9.95 14.85 -19.65
C ARG A 81 9.44 16.30 -19.67
N HIS A 82 8.97 16.75 -20.83
CA HIS A 82 8.28 18.04 -20.95
C HIS A 82 6.77 17.79 -20.88
N GLN A 83 6.16 17.94 -19.70
CA GLN A 83 4.70 17.89 -19.59
C GLN A 83 4.13 19.09 -20.37
N GLN A 84 3.52 18.83 -21.54
CA GLN A 84 2.57 19.75 -22.14
C GLN A 84 1.21 19.41 -21.54
N SER A 85 0.63 20.35 -20.80
CA SER A 85 -0.79 20.31 -20.43
C SER A 85 -1.59 20.49 -21.72
N THR A 86 -2.20 19.44 -22.23
CA THR A 86 -3.22 19.55 -23.27
C THR A 86 -4.50 18.94 -22.74
N ASP A 87 -5.47 19.84 -22.65
CA ASP A 87 -6.87 19.61 -22.40
C ASP A 87 -7.45 18.60 -23.40
N SER A 88 -8.52 17.96 -22.94
CA SER A 88 -9.47 17.17 -23.70
C SER A 88 -9.82 17.81 -25.03
N ASP A 89 -9.70 17.06 -26.13
CA ASP A 89 -10.66 17.18 -27.21
C ASP A 89 -10.90 15.86 -27.93
N THR A 90 -12.18 15.55 -28.01
CA THR A 90 -12.82 14.45 -28.70
C THR A 90 -12.91 14.82 -30.17
N SER A 91 -12.29 14.04 -31.06
CA SER A 91 -12.72 14.02 -32.46
C SER A 91 -12.52 12.62 -33.05
N SER A 92 -13.66 12.09 -33.47
CA SER A 92 -13.89 10.88 -34.23
C SER A 92 -13.18 10.91 -35.58
N GLU A 93 -12.36 9.91 -35.86
CA GLU A 93 -11.87 9.61 -37.22
C GLU A 93 -12.51 8.30 -37.72
N THR A 94 -13.42 8.45 -38.68
CA THR A 94 -13.75 7.42 -39.67
C THR A 94 -12.71 7.46 -40.78
N SER A 95 -11.90 6.40 -40.95
CA SER A 95 -11.27 6.07 -42.23
C SER A 95 -10.85 4.59 -42.29
N GLU A 96 -11.02 4.02 -43.47
CA GLU A 96 -10.97 2.60 -43.86
C GLU A 96 -9.57 1.95 -43.76
N PRO A 97 -9.49 0.59 -43.79
CA PRO A 97 -8.29 -0.14 -43.39
C PRO A 97 -7.31 -0.34 -44.55
N SER A 98 -6.12 0.27 -44.48
CA SER A 98 -4.97 -0.15 -45.29
C SER A 98 -4.00 -1.01 -44.46
N SER A 99 -3.75 -2.21 -44.98
CA SER A 99 -2.71 -3.21 -44.66
C SER A 99 -1.67 -2.80 -43.59
N LYS A 100 -1.93 -3.16 -42.32
CA LYS A 100 -0.92 -3.07 -41.26
C LYS A 100 -0.04 -4.34 -41.25
N ARG A 101 1.23 -4.18 -41.63
CA ARG A 101 2.30 -5.11 -41.18
C ARG A 101 2.26 -5.17 -39.65
N PRO A 102 2.50 -6.34 -39.02
CA PRO A 102 2.48 -6.43 -37.58
C PRO A 102 3.59 -5.54 -37.01
N VAL A 103 3.19 -4.45 -36.36
CA VAL A 103 4.09 -3.64 -35.54
C VAL A 103 4.41 -4.50 -34.33
N VAL A 104 5.59 -5.11 -34.32
CA VAL A 104 6.14 -5.77 -33.13
C VAL A 104 6.43 -4.66 -32.13
N VAL A 105 5.49 -4.42 -31.22
CA VAL A 105 5.69 -3.53 -30.08
C VAL A 105 6.65 -4.25 -29.14
N THR A 106 7.94 -3.94 -29.23
CA THR A 106 8.94 -4.40 -28.28
C THR A 106 8.63 -3.74 -26.94
N VAL A 107 7.95 -4.45 -26.04
CA VAL A 107 7.73 -4.02 -24.66
C VAL A 107 9.12 -3.95 -24.00
N GLN A 108 9.63 -2.74 -23.81
CA GLN A 108 10.87 -2.54 -23.07
C GLN A 108 10.67 -3.09 -21.65
N LYS A 109 11.55 -3.99 -21.21
CA LYS A 109 11.53 -4.48 -19.84
C LYS A 109 11.69 -3.28 -18.90
N PRO A 110 10.74 -2.98 -18.02
CA PRO A 110 10.94 -1.94 -17.02
C PRO A 110 12.10 -2.38 -16.11
N ILE A 111 13.08 -1.50 -15.93
CA ILE A 111 14.28 -1.82 -15.14
C ILE A 111 13.89 -1.77 -13.65
N VAL A 112 13.60 -2.93 -13.08
CA VAL A 112 13.46 -3.11 -11.63
C VAL A 112 14.80 -3.57 -11.09
N THR A 113 15.57 -2.64 -10.56
CA THR A 113 16.86 -2.94 -9.92
C THR A 113 16.66 -3.40 -8.48
N GLN A 114 17.66 -4.08 -7.92
CA GLN A 114 17.73 -4.38 -6.48
C GLN A 114 17.52 -3.11 -5.62
N VAL A 115 17.98 -1.95 -6.10
CA VAL A 115 17.77 -0.64 -5.47
C VAL A 115 16.29 -0.28 -5.26
N HIS A 116 15.39 -0.69 -6.16
CA HIS A 116 13.94 -0.45 -6.01
C HIS A 116 13.32 -1.36 -4.94
N ILE A 117 13.79 -2.60 -4.84
CA ILE A 117 13.41 -3.54 -3.78
C ILE A 117 13.97 -3.05 -2.43
N ASP A 118 15.17 -2.49 -2.44
CA ASP A 118 15.78 -1.87 -1.27
C ASP A 118 15.27 -0.44 -1.01
N SER A 119 14.16 -0.03 -1.64
CA SER A 119 13.60 1.29 -1.39
C SER A 119 13.32 1.48 0.11
N ARG A 120 13.59 2.68 0.61
CA ARG A 120 13.37 3.03 2.02
C ARG A 120 11.93 2.73 2.47
N LEU A 121 10.96 2.91 1.57
CA LEU A 121 9.56 2.56 1.81
C LEU A 121 9.38 1.06 2.02
N LEU A 122 9.89 0.22 1.11
CA LEU A 122 9.75 -1.24 1.23
C LEU A 122 10.46 -1.78 2.48
N GLN A 123 11.64 -1.25 2.81
CA GLN A 123 12.35 -1.58 4.05
C GLN A 123 11.53 -1.19 5.30
N GLN A 124 10.94 0.01 5.31
CA GLN A 124 10.12 0.48 6.44
C GLN A 124 8.88 -0.39 6.62
N ILE A 125 8.13 -0.70 5.55
CA ILE A 125 6.91 -1.52 5.67
C ILE A 125 7.24 -2.98 6.00
N THR A 126 8.38 -3.50 5.55
CA THR A 126 8.88 -4.84 5.93
C THR A 126 9.19 -4.88 7.43
N TYR A 127 9.94 -3.89 7.94
CA TYR A 127 10.24 -3.80 9.37
C TYR A 127 8.95 -3.68 10.21
N LEU A 128 8.01 -2.83 9.81
CA LEU A 128 6.73 -2.67 10.51
C LEU A 128 5.89 -3.95 10.47
N ASN A 129 5.92 -4.70 9.37
CA ASN A 129 5.27 -6.01 9.25
C ASN A 129 5.87 -7.04 10.21
N GLN A 130 7.20 -7.08 10.34
CA GLN A 130 7.89 -7.94 11.30
C GLN A 130 7.53 -7.58 12.74
N VAL A 131 7.58 -6.29 13.10
CA VAL A 131 7.19 -5.80 14.42
C VAL A 131 5.73 -6.12 14.74
N ARG A 132 4.83 -5.96 13.76
CA ARG A 132 3.43 -6.37 13.87
C ARG A 132 3.35 -7.85 14.22
N ASN A 133 4.02 -8.71 13.46
CA ASN A 133 3.98 -10.15 13.71
C ASN A 133 4.52 -10.50 15.10
N GLU A 134 5.66 -9.97 15.52
CA GLU A 134 6.21 -10.19 16.86
C GLU A 134 5.20 -9.84 17.96
N ILE A 135 4.59 -8.66 17.88
CA ILE A 135 3.60 -8.21 18.86
C ILE A 135 2.37 -9.12 18.83
N TYR A 136 1.91 -9.51 17.66
CA TYR A 136 0.67 -10.28 17.54
C TYR A 136 0.78 -11.68 18.16
N HIS A 137 1.98 -12.26 18.21
CA HIS A 137 2.21 -13.55 18.88
C HIS A 137 2.02 -13.45 20.40
N VAL A 138 2.29 -12.29 21.00
CA VAL A 138 2.25 -12.12 22.45
C VAL A 138 1.02 -11.35 22.94
N ILE A 139 0.42 -10.50 22.11
CA ILE A 139 -0.61 -9.53 22.52
C ILE A 139 -1.72 -10.17 23.35
N ASN A 140 -1.98 -9.58 24.53
CA ASN A 140 -2.96 -10.03 25.50
C ASN A 140 -3.40 -8.82 26.35
N VAL A 141 -4.42 -8.09 25.89
CA VAL A 141 -4.91 -6.86 26.55
C VAL A 141 -6.43 -6.81 26.58
N LEU A 142 -7.00 -6.29 27.65
CA LEU A 142 -8.45 -6.09 27.81
C LEU A 142 -8.97 -4.78 27.19
N GLU A 143 -8.07 -3.89 26.78
CA GLU A 143 -8.41 -2.58 26.24
C GLU A 143 -9.38 -2.69 25.06
N ASP A 144 -10.38 -1.81 25.05
CA ASP A 144 -11.38 -1.73 23.99
C ASP A 144 -11.57 -0.28 23.50
N PRO A 145 -10.53 0.31 22.88
CA PRO A 145 -10.59 1.69 22.41
C PRO A 145 -11.49 1.81 21.17
N SER A 146 -12.13 2.96 20.98
CA SER A 146 -12.67 3.39 19.69
C SER A 146 -11.54 3.86 18.76
N PHE A 147 -11.82 4.05 17.46
CA PHE A 147 -10.84 4.70 16.58
C PHE A 147 -10.51 6.13 16.99
N VAL A 148 -11.47 6.84 17.60
CA VAL A 148 -11.25 8.19 18.14
C VAL A 148 -10.27 8.13 19.32
N ASP A 149 -10.45 7.19 20.24
CA ASP A 149 -9.53 6.97 21.36
C ASP A 149 -8.10 6.65 20.87
N LEU A 150 -7.99 5.84 19.81
CA LEU A 150 -6.70 5.50 19.21
C LEU A 150 -6.01 6.71 18.57
N VAL A 151 -6.76 7.57 17.88
CA VAL A 151 -6.23 8.79 17.23
C VAL A 151 -5.79 9.84 18.27
N ALA A 152 -6.46 9.89 19.42
CA ALA A 152 -6.15 10.81 20.51
C ALA A 152 -4.82 10.49 21.21
N ARG A 153 -4.25 9.31 20.98
CA ARG A 153 -3.00 8.84 21.62
C ARG A 153 -1.90 8.66 20.58
N GLU A 154 -0.66 8.86 21.01
CA GLU A 154 0.52 8.49 20.22
C GLU A 154 0.56 6.97 19.93
N PRO A 155 1.36 6.49 18.96
CA PRO A 155 1.51 5.07 18.70
C PRO A 155 2.05 4.31 19.92
N GLN A 156 1.43 3.18 20.28
CA GLN A 156 1.69 2.44 21.52
C GLN A 156 2.22 1.01 21.29
N LEU A 157 2.80 0.70 20.12
CA LEU A 157 3.34 -0.63 19.80
C LEU A 157 4.23 -1.23 20.91
N GLY A 158 4.99 -0.42 21.64
CA GLY A 158 5.85 -0.87 22.73
C GLY A 158 5.10 -1.45 23.94
N ILE A 159 3.90 -0.97 24.24
CA ILE A 159 3.07 -1.45 25.37
C ILE A 159 2.57 -2.86 25.06
N TYR A 160 2.11 -3.09 23.83
CA TYR A 160 1.60 -4.40 23.41
C TYR A 160 2.68 -5.48 23.28
N LYS A 161 3.98 -5.11 23.27
CA LYS A 161 5.11 -6.06 23.33
C LYS A 161 5.25 -6.75 24.70
N ARG A 162 4.69 -6.18 25.77
CA ARG A 162 4.78 -6.70 27.14
C ARG A 162 3.39 -6.80 27.78
N PRO A 163 2.53 -7.71 27.27
CA PRO A 163 1.16 -7.79 27.72
C PRO A 163 1.03 -8.46 29.09
N ASP A 164 -0.14 -8.31 29.71
CA ASP A 164 -0.51 -9.11 30.88
C ASP A 164 -0.83 -10.53 30.43
N ASN A 165 0.05 -11.49 30.77
CA ASN A 165 -0.08 -12.87 30.33
C ASN A 165 -1.14 -13.67 31.10
N ASN A 166 -1.81 -13.08 32.10
CA ASN A 166 -2.71 -13.81 33.00
C ASN A 166 -4.21 -13.70 32.62
N ILE A 167 -4.55 -13.12 31.46
CA ILE A 167 -5.96 -13.01 31.06
C ILE A 167 -6.51 -14.39 30.69
N CYS A 168 -7.43 -14.90 31.51
CA CYS A 168 -8.27 -16.06 31.20
C CYS A 168 -9.55 -15.58 30.49
N TRP A 169 -9.54 -15.66 29.17
CA TRP A 169 -10.59 -15.07 28.32
C TRP A 169 -11.96 -15.70 28.53
N GLU A 170 -12.01 -16.97 28.92
CA GLU A 170 -13.22 -17.72 29.25
C GLU A 170 -13.99 -17.08 30.41
N ASN A 171 -13.28 -16.42 31.33
CA ASN A 171 -13.86 -15.74 32.50
C ASN A 171 -14.23 -14.28 32.22
N THR A 172 -13.93 -13.77 31.04
CA THR A 172 -14.29 -12.40 30.63
C THR A 172 -15.66 -12.39 29.94
N GLU A 173 -16.31 -11.22 29.86
CA GLU A 173 -17.56 -11.05 29.10
C GLU A 173 -17.43 -11.46 27.62
N ARG A 174 -16.21 -11.44 27.09
CA ARG A 174 -15.90 -11.86 25.72
C ARG A 174 -15.85 -13.37 25.54
N ARG A 175 -15.63 -14.15 26.61
CA ARG A 175 -15.57 -15.63 26.62
C ARG A 175 -14.52 -16.30 25.72
N LEU A 176 -13.93 -15.57 24.76
CA LEU A 176 -12.88 -16.02 23.86
C LEU A 176 -11.86 -14.92 23.64
N LYS A 177 -10.63 -15.32 23.33
CA LYS A 177 -9.57 -14.39 22.94
C LYS A 177 -9.95 -13.70 21.63
N PRO A 178 -10.10 -12.36 21.59
CA PRO A 178 -10.63 -11.65 20.43
C PRO A 178 -9.52 -11.39 19.40
N TRP A 179 -8.97 -12.45 18.81
CA TRP A 179 -7.85 -12.35 17.87
C TRP A 179 -8.09 -11.34 16.76
N GLY A 180 -9.30 -11.30 16.19
CA GLY A 180 -9.68 -10.32 15.18
C GLY A 180 -9.58 -8.88 15.69
N SER A 181 -10.11 -8.57 16.87
CA SER A 181 -10.04 -7.23 17.46
C SER A 181 -8.60 -6.80 17.75
N LEU A 182 -7.82 -7.71 18.33
CA LEU A 182 -6.41 -7.47 18.66
C LEU A 182 -5.59 -7.22 17.40
N GLY A 183 -5.90 -7.92 16.31
CA GLY A 183 -5.27 -7.70 15.01
C GLY A 183 -5.63 -6.35 14.38
N VAL A 184 -6.90 -5.92 14.45
CA VAL A 184 -7.34 -4.60 13.97
C VAL A 184 -6.69 -3.47 14.78
N LEU A 185 -6.66 -3.60 16.10
CA LEU A 185 -5.96 -2.69 17.00
C LEU A 185 -4.50 -2.54 16.58
N LEU A 186 -3.82 -3.67 16.38
CA LEU A 186 -2.41 -3.68 16.05
C LEU A 186 -2.12 -3.08 14.67
N VAL A 187 -2.96 -3.34 13.67
CA VAL A 187 -2.86 -2.69 12.36
C VAL A 187 -3.03 -1.17 12.49
N ALA A 188 -4.00 -0.71 13.27
CA ALA A 188 -4.18 0.72 13.50
C ALA A 188 -2.94 1.36 14.13
N GLU A 189 -2.33 0.71 15.10
CA GLU A 189 -1.08 1.16 15.73
C GLU A 189 0.11 1.17 14.76
N VAL A 190 0.22 0.18 13.88
CA VAL A 190 1.22 0.18 12.80
C VAL A 190 1.01 1.36 11.86
N ILE A 191 -0.21 1.62 11.40
CA ILE A 191 -0.52 2.76 10.53
C ILE A 191 -0.13 4.09 11.22
N LYS A 192 -0.42 4.22 12.52
CA LYS A 192 -0.06 5.42 13.30
C LYS A 192 1.45 5.70 13.31
N THR A 193 2.31 4.68 13.14
CA THR A 193 3.77 4.88 13.10
C THR A 193 4.28 5.46 11.78
N MET A 194 3.48 5.40 10.71
CA MET A 194 3.88 5.83 9.37
C MET A 194 3.98 7.36 9.28
N ASP A 195 4.97 7.85 8.53
CA ASP A 195 5.24 9.30 8.49
C ASP A 195 4.09 10.09 7.85
N PHE A 196 3.46 9.54 6.80
CA PHE A 196 2.33 10.23 6.15
C PHE A 196 1.15 10.41 7.11
N TYR A 197 0.93 9.48 8.05
CA TYR A 197 -0.18 9.52 9.00
C TYR A 197 -0.05 10.72 9.95
N LYS A 198 1.17 10.99 10.42
CA LYS A 198 1.48 12.14 11.29
C LYS A 198 1.15 13.47 10.63
N GLU A 199 1.14 13.52 9.29
CA GLU A 199 0.87 14.75 8.55
C GLU A 199 -0.61 14.93 8.13
N LEU A 200 -1.47 13.97 8.46
CA LEU A 200 -2.92 14.02 8.26
C LEU A 200 -3.61 14.83 9.37
N LEU A 201 -4.76 15.42 9.03
CA LEU A 201 -5.67 16.03 10.00
C LEU A 201 -6.25 14.94 10.93
N LEU A 202 -6.63 15.31 12.15
CA LEU A 202 -7.24 14.36 13.10
C LEU A 202 -8.49 13.70 12.52
N SER A 203 -9.34 14.45 11.80
CA SER A 203 -10.52 13.89 11.11
C SER A 203 -10.13 12.85 10.05
N ASP A 204 -9.13 13.15 9.21
CA ASP A 204 -8.64 12.26 8.17
C ASP A 204 -8.02 10.98 8.78
N ARG A 205 -7.34 11.09 9.93
CA ARG A 205 -6.79 9.95 10.66
C ARG A 205 -7.88 8.99 11.15
N VAL A 206 -8.97 9.52 11.71
CA VAL A 206 -10.12 8.70 12.13
C VAL A 206 -10.74 7.99 10.93
N ILE A 207 -11.00 8.72 9.85
CA ILE A 207 -11.55 8.16 8.60
C ILE A 207 -10.67 7.03 8.09
N LEU A 208 -9.36 7.29 7.96
CA LEU A 208 -8.39 6.32 7.47
C LEU A 208 -8.43 5.03 8.30
N LEU A 209 -8.20 5.12 9.62
CA LEU A 209 -8.13 3.94 10.47
C LEU A 209 -9.44 3.15 10.47
N LYS A 210 -10.57 3.84 10.61
CA LYS A 210 -11.90 3.22 10.62
C LYS A 210 -12.18 2.45 9.33
N SER A 211 -11.78 3.01 8.18
CA SER A 211 -12.05 2.42 6.87
C SER A 211 -11.12 1.27 6.50
N VAL A 212 -9.87 1.24 6.96
CA VAL A 212 -8.85 0.33 6.40
C VAL A 212 -8.29 -0.70 7.38
N ALA A 213 -8.33 -0.46 8.69
CA ALA A 213 -7.66 -1.32 9.67
C ALA A 213 -8.20 -2.76 9.65
N PHE A 214 -9.52 -2.93 9.56
CA PHE A 214 -10.16 -4.24 9.45
C PHE A 214 -9.72 -5.02 8.20
N LYS A 215 -9.76 -4.36 7.05
CA LYS A 215 -9.43 -4.95 5.76
C LYS A 215 -7.95 -5.34 5.70
N SER A 216 -7.07 -4.45 6.16
CA SER A 216 -5.64 -4.69 6.24
C SER A 216 -5.32 -5.84 7.21
N HIS A 217 -6.00 -5.92 8.36
CA HIS A 217 -5.83 -7.06 9.28
C HIS A 217 -6.16 -8.40 8.63
N HIS A 218 -7.28 -8.50 7.89
CA HIS A 218 -7.66 -9.73 7.19
C HIS A 218 -6.61 -10.15 6.16
N LEU A 219 -6.07 -9.21 5.40
CA LEU A 219 -5.00 -9.49 4.45
C LEU A 219 -3.71 -9.94 5.18
N CYS A 220 -3.36 -9.30 6.28
CA CYS A 220 -2.16 -9.63 7.07
C CYS A 220 -2.26 -11.05 7.64
N ILE A 221 -3.33 -11.40 8.36
CA ILE A 221 -3.45 -12.72 8.99
C ILE A 221 -3.59 -13.85 7.96
N ALA A 222 -4.24 -13.57 6.82
CA ALA A 222 -4.27 -14.50 5.70
C ALA A 222 -2.88 -14.76 5.13
N TYR A 223 -2.10 -13.70 4.93
CA TYR A 223 -0.72 -13.81 4.46
C TYR A 223 0.18 -14.54 5.47
N ASP A 224 0.08 -14.23 6.76
CA ASP A 224 0.87 -14.88 7.81
C ASP A 224 0.62 -16.40 7.85
N SER A 225 -0.63 -16.81 7.66
CA SER A 225 -1.01 -18.23 7.58
C SER A 225 -0.54 -18.89 6.28
N TYR A 226 -0.71 -18.20 5.14
CA TYR A 226 -0.22 -18.63 3.84
C TYR A 226 1.31 -18.80 3.82
N ALA A 227 2.07 -17.88 4.41
CA ALA A 227 3.52 -17.94 4.50
C ALA A 227 4.00 -19.15 5.32
N LYS A 228 3.21 -19.56 6.32
CA LYS A 228 3.38 -20.80 7.09
C LYS A 228 2.85 -22.06 6.37
N LYS A 229 2.43 -21.94 5.11
CA LYS A 229 1.86 -23.01 4.26
C LYS A 229 0.57 -23.61 4.82
N LEU A 230 -0.23 -22.81 5.52
CA LEU A 230 -1.52 -23.23 6.04
C LEU A 230 -2.64 -22.94 5.03
N GLY A 231 -3.58 -23.88 4.88
CA GLY A 231 -4.71 -23.77 3.94
C GLY A 231 -5.87 -22.88 4.42
N ARG A 232 -5.77 -22.33 5.64
CA ARG A 232 -6.74 -21.41 6.25
C ARG A 232 -6.03 -20.50 7.24
N VAL A 233 -6.73 -19.47 7.70
CA VAL A 233 -6.26 -18.57 8.75
C VAL A 233 -6.12 -19.31 10.09
N PHE A 234 -4.98 -19.14 10.75
CA PHE A 234 -4.71 -19.60 12.12
C PHE A 234 -4.36 -18.43 13.03
N ALA A 235 -4.45 -18.64 14.35
CA ALA A 235 -3.94 -17.69 15.32
C ALA A 235 -2.42 -17.50 15.12
N PRO A 236 -1.88 -16.32 15.43
CA PRO A 236 -0.44 -16.04 15.31
C PRO A 236 0.43 -17.08 16.03
N THR A 237 -0.03 -17.55 17.19
CA THR A 237 0.62 -18.56 18.03
C THR A 237 0.55 -19.99 17.48
N GLY A 238 -0.13 -20.22 16.34
CA GLY A 238 -0.25 -21.52 15.69
C GLY A 238 -1.49 -22.34 16.08
N GLY A 239 -2.31 -21.84 17.02
CA GLY A 239 -3.61 -22.45 17.37
C GLY A 239 -4.76 -22.01 16.47
N GLU A 240 -5.96 -22.52 16.75
CA GLU A 240 -7.18 -22.08 16.06
C GLU A 240 -7.57 -20.64 16.47
N MET A 241 -8.18 -19.92 15.53
CA MET A 241 -8.75 -18.58 15.80
C MET A 241 -9.99 -18.63 16.70
N PHE A 242 -10.67 -19.77 16.71
CA PHE A 242 -11.92 -20.01 17.42
C PHE A 242 -11.81 -21.31 18.23
N PRO A 243 -12.44 -21.41 19.40
CA PRO A 243 -12.42 -22.64 20.20
C PRO A 243 -13.21 -23.79 19.53
N ASP A 244 -12.79 -25.03 19.81
CA ASP A 244 -13.35 -26.26 19.24
C ASP A 244 -14.87 -26.39 19.39
N VAL A 245 -15.43 -25.90 20.49
CA VAL A 245 -16.89 -25.89 20.75
C VAL A 245 -17.69 -25.23 19.63
N LEU A 246 -17.13 -24.20 18.97
CA LEU A 246 -17.80 -23.51 17.88
C LEU A 246 -17.83 -24.34 16.59
N PHE A 247 -16.83 -25.20 16.39
CA PHE A 247 -16.79 -26.11 15.24
C PHE A 247 -17.73 -27.31 15.39
N GLN A 248 -18.23 -27.57 16.60
CA GLN A 248 -19.25 -28.59 16.86
C GLN A 248 -20.66 -28.11 16.52
N ILE A 249 -20.88 -26.79 16.45
CA ILE A 249 -22.16 -26.18 16.07
C ILE A 249 -22.18 -26.02 14.53
N PRO A 250 -23.02 -26.77 13.77
CA PRO A 250 -22.91 -26.83 12.31
C PRO A 250 -22.99 -25.46 11.60
N LYS A 251 -23.90 -24.59 12.05
CA LYS A 251 -24.06 -23.23 11.49
C LYS A 251 -22.82 -22.38 11.75
N CYS A 252 -22.27 -22.40 12.97
CA CYS A 252 -21.03 -21.71 13.32
C CYS A 252 -19.84 -22.26 12.53
N LYS A 253 -19.69 -23.59 12.46
CA LYS A 253 -18.63 -24.26 11.69
C LYS A 253 -18.60 -23.78 10.24
N SER A 254 -19.76 -23.79 9.56
CA SER A 254 -19.83 -23.40 8.15
C SER A 254 -19.36 -21.97 7.94
N ILE A 255 -19.86 -21.02 8.73
CA ILE A 255 -19.54 -19.60 8.54
C ILE A 255 -18.12 -19.25 8.99
N ILE A 256 -17.63 -19.87 10.07
CA ILE A 256 -16.24 -19.72 10.53
C ILE A 256 -15.27 -20.28 9.48
N MET A 257 -15.57 -21.43 8.88
CA MET A 257 -14.70 -21.97 7.83
C MET A 257 -14.65 -21.06 6.60
N ASP A 258 -15.78 -20.47 6.17
CA ASP A 258 -15.77 -19.47 5.08
C ASP A 258 -14.89 -18.26 5.43
N LEU A 259 -15.00 -17.75 6.66
CA LEU A 259 -14.14 -16.65 7.17
C LEU A 259 -12.65 -17.03 7.14
N LEU A 260 -12.29 -18.25 7.53
CA LEU A 260 -10.89 -18.64 7.65
C LEU A 260 -10.25 -19.08 6.31
N THR A 261 -11.01 -19.63 5.36
CA THR A 261 -10.44 -20.15 4.10
C THR A 261 -10.46 -19.12 2.97
N THR A 262 -11.52 -18.32 2.86
CA THR A 262 -11.73 -17.43 1.71
C THR A 262 -10.62 -16.37 1.54
N PRO A 263 -10.07 -15.75 2.60
CA PRO A 263 -8.95 -14.81 2.47
C PRO A 263 -7.65 -15.43 1.93
N VAL A 264 -7.41 -16.70 2.22
CA VAL A 264 -6.13 -17.38 1.91
C VAL A 264 -6.10 -17.86 0.45
N LYS A 265 -7.25 -18.28 -0.08
CA LYS A 265 -7.39 -18.82 -1.43
C LYS A 265 -6.68 -18.01 -2.53
N PRO A 266 -6.93 -16.69 -2.69
CA PRO A 266 -6.28 -15.94 -3.77
C PRO A 266 -4.76 -15.79 -3.57
N LEU A 267 -4.26 -15.87 -2.33
CA LEU A 267 -2.82 -15.83 -2.04
C LEU A 267 -2.14 -17.12 -2.52
N LEU A 268 -2.79 -18.28 -2.30
CA LEU A 268 -2.34 -19.58 -2.78
C LEU A 268 -2.37 -19.64 -4.31
N ASP A 269 -3.48 -19.23 -4.91
CA ASP A 269 -3.68 -19.28 -6.37
C ASP A 269 -2.62 -18.45 -7.11
N LEU A 270 -2.26 -17.28 -6.56
CA LEU A 270 -1.27 -16.37 -7.16
C LEU A 270 0.17 -16.63 -6.74
N LYS A 271 0.37 -17.50 -5.73
CA LYS A 271 1.66 -17.68 -5.04
C LYS A 271 2.25 -16.33 -4.65
N LEU A 272 1.48 -15.55 -3.88
CA LEU A 272 1.83 -14.17 -3.57
C LEU A 272 3.15 -14.10 -2.80
N THR A 273 4.05 -13.22 -3.21
CA THR A 273 5.33 -13.00 -2.51
C THR A 273 5.15 -11.97 -1.38
N GLU A 274 6.11 -11.90 -0.45
CA GLU A 274 6.07 -10.93 0.67
C GLU A 274 6.05 -9.49 0.16
N ASN A 275 6.91 -9.15 -0.78
CA ASN A 275 6.96 -7.79 -1.34
C ASN A 275 5.64 -7.41 -2.02
N GLU A 276 5.02 -8.33 -2.76
CA GLU A 276 3.72 -8.09 -3.39
C GLU A 276 2.61 -7.90 -2.35
N PHE A 277 2.59 -8.73 -1.31
CA PHE A 277 1.67 -8.59 -0.19
C PHE A 277 1.83 -7.24 0.52
N LEU A 278 3.05 -6.85 0.87
CA LEU A 278 3.33 -5.61 1.59
C LEU A 278 2.86 -4.39 0.79
N LEU A 279 3.15 -4.37 -0.51
CA LEU A 279 2.73 -3.29 -1.40
C LEU A 279 1.22 -3.28 -1.62
N LEU A 280 0.60 -4.45 -1.81
CA LEU A 280 -0.86 -4.56 -1.89
C LEU A 280 -1.52 -4.04 -0.61
N ASN A 281 -1.02 -4.42 0.56
CA ASN A 281 -1.55 -3.99 1.84
C ASN A 281 -1.43 -2.45 1.99
N MET A 282 -0.32 -1.86 1.55
CA MET A 282 -0.18 -0.40 1.51
C MET A 282 -1.12 0.26 0.50
N ILE A 283 -1.38 -0.34 -0.66
CA ILE A 283 -2.35 0.18 -1.65
C ILE A 283 -3.77 0.18 -1.06
N VAL A 284 -4.10 -0.87 -0.30
CA VAL A 284 -5.38 -1.00 0.41
C VAL A 284 -5.51 0.02 1.54
N ILE A 285 -4.47 0.20 2.35
CA ILE A 285 -4.43 1.20 3.43
C ILE A 285 -4.52 2.61 2.84
N CYS A 286 -3.73 2.90 1.81
CA CYS A 286 -3.62 4.23 1.25
C CYS A 286 -4.66 4.49 0.16
N ASN A 287 -5.95 4.30 0.43
CA ASN A 287 -7.00 4.63 -0.53
C ASN A 287 -7.37 6.13 -0.48
N PRO A 288 -7.11 6.95 -1.52
CA PRO A 288 -7.51 8.35 -1.53
C PRO A 288 -9.02 8.54 -1.77
N GLY A 289 -9.74 7.51 -2.23
CA GLY A 289 -11.17 7.52 -2.48
C GLY A 289 -12.03 7.21 -1.23
N LEU A 290 -11.44 7.22 -0.03
CA LEU A 290 -12.22 7.12 1.21
C LEU A 290 -13.08 8.38 1.36
N GLY A 291 -14.38 8.19 1.60
CA GLY A 291 -15.34 9.27 1.79
C GLY A 291 -14.91 10.23 2.90
N ASP A 292 -15.23 11.50 2.74
CA ASP A 292 -15.00 12.58 3.71
C ASP A 292 -13.55 12.96 4.02
N LEU A 293 -12.56 12.37 3.34
CA LEU A 293 -11.17 12.83 3.44
C LEU A 293 -11.02 14.26 2.94
N SER A 294 -10.25 15.07 3.65
CA SER A 294 -9.87 16.40 3.19
C SER A 294 -9.08 16.34 1.87
N PRO A 295 -9.12 17.38 1.01
CA PRO A 295 -8.32 17.42 -0.21
C PRO A 295 -6.81 17.25 0.04
N ARG A 296 -6.34 17.71 1.21
CA ARG A 296 -4.95 17.51 1.64
C ARG A 296 -4.68 16.04 2.00
N GLY A 297 -5.59 15.40 2.74
CA GLY A 297 -5.53 13.99 3.11
C GLY A 297 -5.52 13.09 1.86
N GLN A 298 -6.45 13.32 0.93
CA GLN A 298 -6.51 12.61 -0.35
C GLN A 298 -5.20 12.68 -1.13
N ARG A 299 -4.60 13.88 -1.25
CA ARG A 299 -3.31 14.04 -1.94
C ARG A 299 -2.17 13.28 -1.24
N LYS A 300 -2.08 13.38 0.09
CA LYS A 300 -1.01 12.69 0.86
C LYS A 300 -1.13 11.18 0.74
N ILE A 301 -2.32 10.65 0.97
CA ILE A 301 -2.63 9.22 0.86
C ILE A 301 -2.39 8.73 -0.57
N GLY A 302 -2.91 9.47 -1.56
CA GLY A 302 -2.76 9.11 -2.98
C GLY A 302 -1.31 9.10 -3.46
N ASN A 303 -0.42 9.93 -2.90
CA ASN A 303 1.00 9.90 -3.27
C ASN A 303 1.67 8.59 -2.84
N ILE A 304 1.42 8.13 -1.61
CA ILE A 304 1.94 6.85 -1.11
C ILE A 304 1.33 5.68 -1.90
N GLN A 305 0.04 5.74 -2.20
CA GLN A 305 -0.63 4.72 -3.01
C GLN A 305 -0.01 4.58 -4.39
N LYS A 306 0.23 5.70 -5.08
CA LYS A 306 0.87 5.73 -6.41
C LYS A 306 2.28 5.16 -6.38
N GLU A 307 3.05 5.46 -5.34
CA GLU A 307 4.39 4.90 -5.16
C GLU A 307 4.34 3.38 -4.99
N CYS A 308 3.46 2.87 -4.12
CA CYS A 308 3.29 1.44 -3.90
C CYS A 308 2.78 0.71 -5.14
N ALA A 309 1.79 1.28 -5.84
CA ALA A 309 1.25 0.77 -7.10
C ALA A 309 2.32 0.68 -8.18
N ARG A 310 3.15 1.73 -8.31
CA ARG A 310 4.28 1.74 -9.26
C ARG A 310 5.30 0.66 -8.94
N LEU A 311 5.69 0.51 -7.67
CA LEU A 311 6.65 -0.53 -7.23
C LEU A 311 6.08 -1.93 -7.45
N LEU A 312 4.80 -2.16 -7.14
CA LEU A 312 4.14 -3.44 -7.34
C LEU A 312 4.08 -3.80 -8.83
N PHE A 313 3.66 -2.85 -9.68
CA PHE A 313 3.64 -3.05 -11.13
C PHE A 313 5.02 -3.39 -11.67
N GLN A 314 6.04 -2.65 -11.23
CA GLN A 314 7.43 -2.94 -11.54
C GLN A 314 7.80 -4.38 -11.17
N ILE A 315 7.58 -4.81 -9.92
CA ILE A 315 7.89 -6.17 -9.45
C ILE A 315 7.21 -7.22 -10.33
N CYS A 316 5.93 -7.03 -10.68
CA CYS A 316 5.19 -7.96 -11.54
C CYS A 316 5.80 -8.08 -12.95
N MET A 317 6.38 -6.99 -13.47
CA MET A 317 6.97 -6.93 -14.81
C MET A 317 8.41 -7.43 -14.89
N ARG A 318 9.07 -7.71 -13.75
CA ARG A 318 10.52 -7.99 -13.70
C ARG A 318 10.90 -9.26 -14.45
N ASP A 319 10.25 -10.37 -14.08
CA ASP A 319 10.61 -11.71 -14.55
C ASP A 319 9.77 -12.09 -15.79
N ASP A 320 8.53 -11.62 -15.85
CA ASP A 320 7.60 -11.82 -16.97
C ASP A 320 6.95 -10.48 -17.39
N PRO A 321 7.57 -9.72 -18.32
CA PRO A 321 7.01 -8.45 -18.79
C PRO A 321 5.71 -8.58 -19.58
N ILE A 322 5.41 -9.77 -20.13
CA ILE A 322 4.20 -10.00 -20.94
C ILE A 322 3.03 -10.32 -20.02
N GLY A 323 3.21 -11.25 -19.07
CA GLY A 323 2.20 -11.60 -18.08
C GLY A 323 2.13 -10.65 -16.89
N GLY A 324 3.14 -9.81 -16.68
CA GLY A 324 3.26 -8.87 -15.57
C GLY A 324 2.06 -7.94 -15.36
N PRO A 325 1.45 -7.34 -16.40
CA PRO A 325 0.25 -6.50 -16.23
C PRO A 325 -0.95 -7.31 -15.74
N VAL A 326 -1.11 -8.54 -16.24
CA VAL A 326 -2.18 -9.46 -15.81
C VAL A 326 -1.95 -9.87 -14.35
N ARG A 327 -0.70 -10.19 -13.98
CA ARG A 327 -0.33 -10.49 -12.59
C ARG A 327 -0.64 -9.31 -11.67
N TYR A 328 -0.26 -8.10 -12.04
CA TYR A 328 -0.55 -6.89 -11.30
C TYR A 328 -2.06 -6.72 -11.06
N MET A 329 -2.87 -6.85 -12.11
CA MET A 329 -4.33 -6.77 -12.01
C MET A 329 -4.91 -7.87 -11.10
N ASN A 330 -4.41 -9.10 -11.21
CA ASN A 330 -4.86 -10.20 -10.37
C ASN A 330 -4.52 -10.00 -8.89
N ILE A 331 -3.34 -9.42 -8.59
CA ILE A 331 -2.96 -9.06 -7.21
C ILE A 331 -3.89 -7.97 -6.67
N LEU A 332 -4.17 -6.92 -7.45
CA LEU A 332 -5.13 -5.88 -7.03
C LEU A 332 -6.55 -6.44 -6.82
N ALA A 333 -6.96 -7.44 -7.61
CA ALA A 333 -8.26 -8.08 -7.49
C ALA A 333 -8.46 -8.82 -6.15
N ILE A 334 -7.39 -9.07 -5.38
CA ILE A 334 -7.49 -9.58 -4.01
C ILE A 334 -8.36 -8.66 -3.14
N ASP A 335 -8.38 -7.34 -3.39
CA ASP A 335 -9.21 -6.39 -2.64
C ASP A 335 -10.71 -6.76 -2.66
N ASN A 336 -11.19 -7.35 -3.76
CA ASN A 336 -12.58 -7.82 -3.86
C ASN A 336 -12.89 -8.93 -2.85
N SER A 337 -11.94 -9.87 -2.66
CA SER A 337 -12.07 -10.91 -1.63
C SER A 337 -12.11 -10.30 -0.23
N LEU A 338 -11.30 -9.27 0.02
CA LEU A 338 -11.28 -8.56 1.31
C LEU A 338 -12.57 -7.78 1.57
N ASN A 339 -13.19 -7.20 0.53
CA ASN A 339 -14.50 -6.53 0.66
C ASN A 339 -15.60 -7.50 1.10
N ARG A 340 -15.56 -8.76 0.63
CA ARG A 340 -16.48 -9.81 1.07
C ARG A 340 -16.30 -10.20 2.54
N GLN A 341 -15.07 -10.14 3.08
CA GLN A 341 -14.79 -10.55 4.46
C GLN A 341 -15.57 -9.77 5.51
N ARG A 342 -15.90 -8.52 5.24
CA ARG A 342 -16.77 -7.72 6.11
C ARG A 342 -18.13 -8.39 6.30
N HIS A 343 -18.79 -8.75 5.20
CA HIS A 343 -20.11 -9.38 5.24
C HIS A 343 -20.07 -10.75 5.93
N VAL A 344 -19.05 -11.55 5.63
CA VAL A 344 -18.87 -12.87 6.28
C VAL A 344 -18.68 -12.69 7.79
N THR A 345 -17.92 -11.68 8.21
CA THR A 345 -17.71 -11.41 9.64
C THR A 345 -18.98 -10.95 10.35
N ASP A 346 -19.82 -10.14 9.70
CA ASP A 346 -21.15 -9.77 10.23
C ASP A 346 -22.05 -11.01 10.41
N GLN A 347 -21.97 -11.96 9.47
CA GLN A 347 -22.69 -13.24 9.58
C GLN A 347 -22.14 -14.11 10.72
N VAL A 348 -20.83 -14.14 10.93
CA VAL A 348 -20.22 -14.81 12.11
C VAL A 348 -20.74 -14.17 13.39
N VAL A 349 -20.71 -12.84 13.50
CA VAL A 349 -21.22 -12.09 14.66
C VAL A 349 -22.66 -12.49 14.99
N THR A 350 -23.52 -12.48 13.98
CA THR A 350 -24.95 -12.80 14.13
C THR A 350 -25.12 -14.27 14.52
N THR A 351 -24.42 -15.18 13.84
CA THR A 351 -24.51 -16.62 14.10
C THR A 351 -24.02 -17.00 15.50
N LEU A 352 -22.95 -16.37 15.99
CA LEU A 352 -22.46 -16.62 17.35
C LEU A 352 -23.47 -16.18 18.41
N ARG A 353 -24.17 -15.06 18.20
CA ARG A 353 -25.23 -14.61 19.11
C ARG A 353 -26.42 -15.55 19.09
N ASP A 354 -26.85 -15.96 17.90
CA ASP A 354 -28.03 -16.81 17.73
C ASP A 354 -27.81 -18.25 18.23
N CYS A 355 -26.62 -18.80 17.99
CA CYS A 355 -26.39 -20.25 18.12
C CYS A 355 -25.44 -20.65 19.24
N TRP A 356 -24.76 -19.70 19.89
CA TRP A 356 -23.79 -20.03 20.94
C TRP A 356 -23.93 -19.18 22.20
N ALA A 357 -23.81 -17.86 22.09
CA ALA A 357 -23.81 -16.96 23.24
C ALA A 357 -24.51 -15.63 22.89
N PRO A 358 -25.80 -15.45 23.28
CA PRO A 358 -26.55 -14.23 22.96
C PRO A 358 -25.91 -12.94 23.48
N GLY A 359 -25.24 -13.00 24.63
CA GLY A 359 -24.51 -11.88 25.24
C GLY A 359 -23.09 -11.67 24.70
N PHE A 360 -22.71 -12.30 23.59
CA PHE A 360 -21.35 -12.22 23.08
C PHE A 360 -20.98 -10.80 22.63
N PHE A 361 -19.92 -10.26 23.25
CA PHE A 361 -19.45 -8.90 23.05
C PHE A 361 -18.31 -8.80 22.02
N PHE A 362 -18.46 -7.88 21.05
CA PHE A 362 -17.42 -7.55 20.08
C PHE A 362 -16.82 -6.18 20.38
N SER A 363 -15.51 -6.05 20.17
CA SER A 363 -14.77 -4.82 20.43
C SER A 363 -15.29 -3.61 19.64
N LYS A 364 -15.12 -2.42 20.22
CA LYS A 364 -15.39 -1.14 19.53
C LYS A 364 -14.68 -1.02 18.19
N VAL A 365 -13.37 -1.32 18.11
CA VAL A 365 -12.64 -1.27 16.83
C VAL A 365 -13.24 -2.17 15.75
N LEU A 366 -13.81 -3.31 16.11
CA LEU A 366 -14.49 -4.17 15.15
C LEU A 366 -15.85 -3.58 14.77
N THR A 367 -16.68 -3.23 15.76
CA THR A 367 -18.03 -2.69 15.53
C THR A 367 -18.04 -1.36 14.77
N GLU A 368 -17.08 -0.49 15.00
CA GLU A 368 -16.89 0.77 14.26
C GLU A 368 -16.39 0.53 12.84
N SER A 369 -15.52 -0.46 12.62
CA SER A 369 -15.12 -0.88 11.27
C SER A 369 -16.27 -1.50 10.47
N TYR A 370 -17.26 -2.10 11.13
CA TYR A 370 -18.45 -2.69 10.48
C TYR A 370 -19.53 -1.68 10.10
N CYS A 371 -19.54 -0.46 10.63
CA CYS A 371 -20.61 0.52 10.38
C CYS A 371 -20.13 1.72 9.53
N PRO A 372 -20.40 1.74 8.21
CA PRO A 372 -19.99 2.85 7.34
C PRO A 372 -20.98 4.04 7.44
N GLN A 373 -22.12 3.86 8.08
CA GLN A 373 -23.08 4.92 8.34
C GLN A 373 -23.19 5.10 9.85
N LEU A 374 -22.56 6.16 10.36
CA LEU A 374 -23.26 6.94 11.37
C LEU A 374 -24.50 7.45 10.64
N THR A 375 -25.63 6.75 10.74
CA THR A 375 -26.90 7.43 10.56
C THR A 375 -26.88 8.60 11.53
N GLU A 376 -27.27 9.78 11.07
CA GLU A 376 -27.22 11.03 11.85
C GLU A 376 -27.87 10.91 13.25
N ASP A 377 -28.72 9.91 13.43
CA ASP A 377 -29.33 9.51 14.70
C ASP A 377 -28.32 9.23 15.83
N LYS A 378 -27.14 8.63 15.55
CA LYS A 378 -26.12 8.35 16.59
C LYS A 378 -25.22 9.55 16.91
N LYS A 379 -25.10 10.52 15.99
CA LYS A 379 -24.40 11.78 16.26
C LYS A 379 -25.19 12.65 17.25
N GLN A 380 -26.52 12.63 17.17
CA GLN A 380 -27.37 13.33 18.15
C GLN A 380 -27.34 12.66 19.53
N GLU A 381 -27.28 11.33 19.60
CA GLU A 381 -27.25 10.62 20.89
C GLU A 381 -25.97 10.88 21.71
N ILE A 382 -24.82 11.07 21.03
CA ILE A 382 -23.55 11.43 21.67
C ILE A 382 -23.55 12.92 22.09
N LEU A 383 -24.18 13.80 21.32
CA LEU A 383 -24.28 15.23 21.66
C LEU A 383 -25.26 15.50 22.82
N MET A 384 -26.24 14.61 23.04
CA MET A 384 -27.18 14.72 24.17
C MET A 384 -26.64 14.13 25.48
N LYS A 385 -25.56 13.33 25.45
CA LYS A 385 -24.91 12.78 26.67
C LYS A 385 -23.72 13.61 27.15
N SER A 386 -23.47 14.78 26.56
CA SER A 386 -22.46 15.74 27.01
C SER A 386 -23.04 17.11 27.41
N LYS A 387 -24.28 17.13 27.91
CA LYS A 387 -24.86 18.29 28.60
C LYS A 387 -25.14 17.96 30.05
#